data_AF-A0A9K3D8R2-F1
#
_entry.id   AF-A0A9K3D8R2-F1
#
_cell.length_a   1.000
_cell.length_b   1.000
_cell.length_c   1.000
_cell.angle_alpha   90.00
_cell.angle_beta   90.00
_cell.angle_gamma   90.00
#
_symmetry.space_group_name_H-M   'P 1'
#
loop_
_entity.id
_entity.type
_entity.pdbx_description
1 polymer ?
#
loop_
_entity_poly.entity_id
_entity_poly.type
_entity_poly.pdbx_seq_one_letter_code
_entity_poly.pdbx_strand_id
1 'polypeptide(L)'
;VCRFVKDASKFYASLAQTLVKHCITLDVFAGCADQTGMLEMRPLYDLTGGHVVLTESFTTPVFVGSFQKLLSAVADTGDSDKYPLRIGSAASVEVQTSPDFSIAGAIGPCSPMPKTAHNVSEARVGKGGTNVWRLCGPDSETALTILLEPPVAQQAVPITQANQARHVQLRCAYVSTTGQRVLRVTTLRYQVVDAANEQYLAGGFDQECAAVVLAKLAVLRADQGVNVKEVCV
;
A
#
# COMPACT_ATOMS: atom_id res chain seq x y z
N VAL A 1 -20.45 -6.16 25.72
CA VAL A 1 -20.87 -5.48 24.47
C VAL A 1 -20.03 -6.07 23.33
N CYS A 2 -20.63 -6.33 22.16
CA CYS A 2 -19.98 -6.95 20.97
C CYS A 2 -19.42 -8.39 21.15
N ARG A 3 -20.29 -9.38 21.41
CA ARG A 3 -19.91 -10.79 21.72
C ARG A 3 -19.11 -11.49 20.63
N PHE A 4 -19.41 -11.22 19.35
CA PHE A 4 -18.87 -12.01 18.23
C PHE A 4 -17.63 -11.40 17.56
N VAL A 5 -17.36 -10.11 17.78
CA VAL A 5 -16.32 -9.35 17.07
C VAL A 5 -14.96 -10.04 17.17
N LYS A 6 -14.54 -10.42 18.38
CA LYS A 6 -13.22 -11.00 18.62
C LYS A 6 -12.99 -12.31 17.87
N ASP A 7 -13.99 -13.19 17.86
CA ASP A 7 -13.87 -14.51 17.24
C ASP A 7 -13.95 -14.41 15.71
N ALA A 8 -14.85 -13.56 15.20
CA ALA A 8 -14.96 -13.27 13.77
C ALA A 8 -13.71 -12.56 13.22
N SER A 9 -13.18 -11.53 13.89
CA SER A 9 -11.94 -10.86 13.48
C SER A 9 -10.76 -11.82 13.41
N LYS A 10 -10.64 -12.77 14.35
CA LYS A 10 -9.60 -13.80 14.31
C LYS A 10 -9.76 -14.73 13.11
N PHE A 11 -11.00 -15.17 12.84
CA PHE A 11 -11.30 -16.01 11.69
C PHE A 11 -10.91 -15.32 10.38
N TYR A 12 -11.36 -14.09 10.17
CA TYR A 12 -11.07 -13.34 8.94
C TYR A 12 -9.60 -12.94 8.83
N ALA A 13 -8.92 -12.63 9.94
CA ALA A 13 -7.48 -12.42 9.93
C ALA A 13 -6.72 -13.69 9.48
N SER A 14 -7.13 -14.87 9.94
CA SER A 14 -6.54 -16.14 9.50
C SER A 14 -6.80 -16.39 8.01
N LEU A 15 -8.03 -16.17 7.55
CA LEU A 15 -8.39 -16.32 6.14
C LEU A 15 -7.60 -15.35 5.26
N ALA A 16 -7.45 -14.09 5.66
CA ALA A 16 -6.67 -13.09 4.94
C ALA A 16 -5.22 -13.54 4.74
N GLN A 17 -4.58 -14.11 5.76
CA GLN A 17 -3.22 -14.65 5.64
C GLN A 17 -3.15 -15.80 4.62
N THR A 18 -4.16 -16.67 4.57
CA THR A 18 -4.26 -17.71 3.54
C THR A 18 -4.38 -17.10 2.14
N LEU A 19 -5.25 -16.11 1.95
CA LEU A 19 -5.42 -15.45 0.66
C LEU A 19 -4.12 -14.77 0.20
N VAL A 20 -3.46 -14.02 1.08
CA VAL A 20 -2.17 -13.38 0.81
C VAL A 20 -1.10 -14.39 0.44
N LYS A 21 -1.04 -15.54 1.14
CA LYS A 21 -0.09 -16.62 0.84
C LYS A 21 -0.25 -17.12 -0.59
N HIS A 22 -1.49 -17.23 -1.06
CA HIS A 22 -1.84 -17.70 -2.41
C HIS A 22 -1.99 -16.57 -3.45
N CYS A 23 -1.69 -15.33 -3.09
CA CYS A 23 -1.85 -14.15 -3.96
C CYS A 23 -3.29 -13.98 -4.50
N ILE A 24 -4.29 -14.31 -3.68
CA ILE A 24 -5.71 -14.16 -4.04
C ILE A 24 -6.21 -12.82 -3.52
N THR A 25 -6.90 -12.07 -4.37
CA THR A 25 -7.61 -10.84 -4.01
C THR A 25 -9.05 -11.14 -3.63
N LEU A 26 -9.57 -10.47 -2.60
CA LEU A 26 -10.96 -10.58 -2.18
C LEU A 26 -11.62 -9.20 -2.14
N ASP A 27 -12.60 -9.02 -3.03
CA ASP A 27 -13.46 -7.85 -3.07
C ASP A 27 -14.74 -8.08 -2.25
N VAL A 28 -15.23 -7.04 -1.57
CA VAL A 28 -16.46 -7.09 -0.76
C VAL A 28 -17.49 -6.10 -1.30
N PHE A 29 -18.59 -6.64 -1.80
CA PHE A 29 -19.77 -5.87 -2.21
C PHE A 29 -20.91 -6.12 -1.22
N ALA A 30 -21.33 -5.08 -0.51
CA ALA A 30 -22.40 -5.16 0.47
C ALA A 30 -23.57 -4.25 0.07
N GLY A 31 -24.75 -4.86 -0.07
CA GLY A 31 -26.01 -4.22 -0.43
C GLY A 31 -27.04 -4.43 0.68
N CYS A 32 -26.91 -3.69 1.79
CA CYS A 32 -27.76 -3.84 2.97
C CYS A 32 -27.92 -2.49 3.68
N ALA A 33 -29.10 -2.22 4.23
CA ALA A 33 -29.34 -1.05 5.07
C ALA A 33 -28.65 -1.17 6.45
N ASP A 34 -28.42 -2.41 6.92
CA ASP A 34 -27.76 -2.71 8.17
C ASP A 34 -26.26 -3.01 8.01
N GLN A 35 -25.53 -3.03 9.13
CA GLN A 35 -24.11 -3.37 9.16
C GLN A 35 -23.86 -4.82 8.71
N THR A 36 -22.85 -5.02 7.87
CA THR A 36 -22.55 -6.33 7.25
C THR A 36 -21.29 -7.02 7.80
N GLY A 37 -20.70 -6.49 8.87
CA GLY A 37 -19.48 -7.06 9.48
C GLY A 37 -18.17 -6.63 8.83
N MET A 38 -18.14 -5.42 8.24
CA MET A 38 -16.94 -4.88 7.58
C MET A 38 -15.76 -4.70 8.54
N LEU A 39 -16.04 -4.42 9.81
CA LEU A 39 -15.02 -4.29 10.84
C LEU A 39 -14.23 -5.60 10.99
N GLU A 40 -14.92 -6.73 11.05
CA GLU A 40 -14.33 -8.05 11.25
C GLU A 40 -13.67 -8.56 9.96
N MET A 41 -14.29 -8.28 8.80
CA MET A 41 -13.77 -8.67 7.48
C MET A 41 -12.62 -7.80 6.98
N ARG A 42 -12.32 -6.68 7.66
CA ARG A 42 -11.30 -5.71 7.26
C ARG A 42 -9.97 -6.31 6.80
N PRO A 43 -9.37 -7.30 7.49
CA PRO A 43 -8.11 -7.88 7.05
C PRO A 43 -8.14 -8.49 5.65
N LEU A 44 -9.31 -8.95 5.18
CA LEU A 44 -9.44 -9.57 3.85
C LEU A 44 -9.08 -8.56 2.77
N TYR A 45 -9.79 -7.45 2.69
CA TYR A 45 -9.59 -6.47 1.63
C TYR A 45 -8.36 -5.57 1.89
N ASP A 46 -8.01 -5.25 3.14
CA ASP A 46 -6.84 -4.41 3.48
C ASP A 46 -5.50 -5.10 3.19
N LEU A 47 -5.41 -6.43 3.33
CA LEU A 47 -4.18 -7.17 3.09
C LEU A 47 -4.06 -7.67 1.66
N THR A 48 -5.18 -8.00 1.01
CA THR A 48 -5.17 -8.45 -0.38
C THR A 48 -5.23 -7.30 -1.37
N GLY A 49 -5.70 -6.13 -0.96
CA GLY A 49 -5.95 -4.98 -1.82
C GLY A 49 -7.22 -5.10 -2.64
N GLY A 50 -8.25 -5.73 -2.08
CA GLY A 50 -9.54 -5.86 -2.75
C GLY A 50 -10.40 -4.60 -2.60
N HIS A 51 -11.33 -4.44 -3.52
CA HIS A 51 -12.30 -3.35 -3.51
C HIS A 51 -13.38 -3.57 -2.45
N VAL A 52 -13.88 -2.47 -1.90
CA VAL A 52 -15.01 -2.47 -0.97
C VAL A 52 -16.06 -1.50 -1.47
N VAL A 53 -17.28 -1.98 -1.67
CA VAL A 53 -18.43 -1.15 -2.05
C VAL A 53 -19.56 -1.43 -1.06
N LEU A 54 -19.94 -0.40 -0.30
CA LEU A 54 -21.02 -0.44 0.66
C LEU A 54 -22.18 0.40 0.16
N THR A 55 -23.34 -0.22 0.03
CA THR A 55 -24.58 0.39 -0.45
C THR A 55 -25.77 -0.17 0.31
N GLU A 56 -26.89 0.54 0.31
CA GLU A 56 -28.13 0.07 0.94
C GLU A 56 -28.78 -1.09 0.16
N SER A 57 -28.56 -1.14 -1.16
CA SER A 57 -29.07 -2.16 -2.07
C SER A 57 -28.23 -2.23 -3.34
N PHE A 58 -28.14 -3.42 -3.91
CA PHE A 58 -27.51 -3.67 -5.21
C PHE A 58 -28.27 -3.06 -6.41
N THR A 59 -29.50 -2.58 -6.21
CA THR A 59 -30.26 -1.89 -7.27
C THR A 59 -29.95 -0.39 -7.35
N THR A 60 -29.17 0.15 -6.41
CA THR A 60 -28.85 1.57 -6.38
C THR A 60 -27.94 1.94 -7.57
N PRO A 61 -28.13 3.12 -8.19
CA PRO A 61 -27.23 3.61 -9.23
C PRO A 61 -25.76 3.69 -8.78
N VAL A 62 -25.53 3.91 -7.48
CA VAL A 62 -24.19 3.92 -6.86
C VAL A 62 -23.52 2.56 -6.98
N PHE A 63 -24.22 1.48 -6.63
CA PHE A 63 -23.67 0.13 -6.76
C PHE A 63 -23.41 -0.22 -8.23
N VAL A 64 -24.43 -0.04 -9.08
CA VAL A 64 -24.35 -0.41 -10.51
C VAL A 64 -23.20 0.34 -11.19
N GLY A 65 -23.10 1.65 -10.97
CA GLY A 65 -22.02 2.47 -11.54
C GLY A 65 -20.64 2.09 -11.02
N SER A 66 -20.51 1.79 -9.72
CA SER A 66 -19.23 1.37 -9.12
C SER A 66 -18.78 0.01 -9.64
N PHE A 67 -19.71 -0.94 -9.73
CA PHE A 67 -19.45 -2.28 -10.25
C PHE A 67 -19.08 -2.27 -11.74
N GLN A 68 -19.76 -1.43 -12.55
CA GLN A 68 -19.40 -1.23 -13.95
C GLN A 68 -18.00 -0.63 -14.13
N LYS A 69 -17.61 0.34 -13.29
CA LYS A 69 -16.26 0.92 -13.33
C LYS A 69 -15.19 -0.11 -13.01
N LEU A 70 -15.43 -0.98 -12.03
CA LEU A 70 -14.51 -2.07 -11.71
C LEU A 70 -14.29 -3.01 -12.91
N LEU A 71 -15.35 -3.30 -13.65
CA LEU A 71 -15.31 -4.14 -14.85
C LEU A 71 -14.88 -3.39 -16.12
N SER A 72 -14.66 -2.08 -16.03
CA SER A 72 -14.33 -1.29 -17.21
C SER A 72 -12.93 -1.61 -17.72
N ALA A 73 -12.83 -1.84 -19.03
CA ALA A 73 -11.56 -2.17 -19.68
C ALA A 73 -10.62 -0.96 -19.74
N VAL A 74 -9.34 -1.23 -19.98
CA VAL A 74 -8.40 -0.20 -20.45
C VAL A 74 -8.87 0.25 -21.85
N ALA A 75 -9.15 1.54 -22.03
CA ALA A 75 -9.57 2.11 -23.33
C ALA A 75 -8.42 2.21 -24.35
N ASP A 76 -7.18 1.93 -23.93
CA ASP A 76 -5.95 2.24 -24.67
C ASP A 76 -5.24 1.04 -25.34
N THR A 77 -5.79 -0.17 -25.26
CA THR A 77 -5.28 -1.27 -26.09
C THR A 77 -6.12 -1.32 -27.35
N GLY A 78 -5.60 -0.80 -28.47
CA GLY A 78 -6.21 -0.85 -29.80
C GLY A 78 -6.39 -2.26 -30.38
N ASP A 79 -6.56 -3.26 -29.52
CA ASP A 79 -6.81 -4.66 -29.79
C ASP A 79 -8.25 -4.95 -29.33
N SER A 80 -9.18 -4.88 -30.29
CA SER A 80 -10.64 -4.88 -30.07
C SER A 80 -11.20 -6.17 -29.48
N ASP A 81 -10.39 -7.21 -29.35
CA ASP A 81 -10.84 -8.58 -29.03
C ASP A 81 -10.53 -9.00 -27.58
N LYS A 82 -9.90 -8.14 -26.79
CA LYS A 82 -9.64 -8.39 -25.36
C LYS A 82 -10.02 -7.16 -24.57
N TYR A 83 -10.88 -7.34 -23.58
CA TYR A 83 -11.17 -6.32 -22.56
C TYR A 83 -10.24 -6.57 -21.36
N PRO A 84 -8.95 -6.19 -21.37
CA PRO A 84 -8.13 -6.36 -20.19
C PRO A 84 -8.68 -5.44 -19.09
N LEU A 85 -9.12 -6.05 -17.98
CA LEU A 85 -9.35 -5.33 -16.73
C LEU A 85 -8.08 -4.55 -16.36
N ARG A 86 -8.24 -3.42 -15.67
CA ARG A 86 -7.12 -2.57 -15.22
C ARG A 86 -6.35 -3.14 -14.00
N ILE A 87 -6.26 -4.47 -13.90
CA ILE A 87 -5.74 -5.16 -12.73
C ILE A 87 -4.49 -5.97 -13.08
N GLY A 88 -3.51 -5.97 -12.19
CA GLY A 88 -2.43 -6.94 -12.12
C GLY A 88 -2.75 -8.01 -11.09
N SER A 89 -2.02 -9.12 -11.14
CA SER A 89 -2.09 -10.17 -10.11
C SER A 89 -0.71 -10.61 -9.66
N ALA A 90 -0.65 -11.22 -8.47
CA ALA A 90 0.57 -11.79 -7.88
C ALA A 90 1.77 -10.82 -7.91
N ALA A 91 1.50 -9.56 -7.56
CA ALA A 91 2.48 -8.51 -7.66
C ALA A 91 3.42 -8.46 -6.46
N SER A 92 4.62 -7.94 -6.71
CA SER A 92 5.61 -7.63 -5.68
C SER A 92 6.25 -6.28 -5.97
N VAL A 93 6.44 -5.47 -4.94
CA VAL A 93 7.14 -4.18 -4.99
C VAL A 93 8.38 -4.30 -4.14
N GLU A 94 9.54 -4.28 -4.77
CA GLU A 94 10.84 -4.18 -4.12
C GLU A 94 11.34 -2.74 -4.20
N VAL A 95 11.92 -2.24 -3.10
CA VAL A 95 12.48 -0.90 -3.01
C VAL A 95 13.98 -1.01 -2.74
N GLN A 96 14.76 -0.43 -3.63
CA GLN A 96 16.20 -0.29 -3.50
C GLN A 96 16.55 1.17 -3.26
N THR A 97 17.56 1.41 -2.45
CA THR A 97 18.00 2.75 -2.08
C THR A 97 19.52 2.83 -2.15
N SER A 98 20.04 4.05 -2.25
CA SER A 98 21.44 4.31 -1.95
C SER A 98 21.78 3.89 -0.50
N PRO A 99 23.05 3.55 -0.18
CA PRO A 99 23.44 2.95 1.11
C PRO A 99 23.03 3.75 2.36
N ASP A 100 22.90 5.07 2.22
CA ASP A 100 22.64 5.96 3.34
C ASP A 100 21.15 6.06 3.72
N PHE A 101 20.25 5.54 2.88
CA PHE A 101 18.82 5.51 3.17
C PHE A 101 18.37 4.11 3.50
N SER A 102 17.65 4.00 4.60
CA SER A 102 16.97 2.78 4.99
C SER A 102 15.45 2.95 4.89
N ILE A 103 14.74 1.84 4.81
CA ILE A 103 13.29 1.84 4.66
C ILE A 103 12.65 1.46 6.00
N ALA A 104 11.88 2.37 6.58
CA ALA A 104 11.17 2.15 7.83
C ALA A 104 9.91 1.27 7.64
N GLY A 105 9.29 1.39 6.46
CA GLY A 105 8.20 0.49 6.07
C GLY A 105 7.26 1.08 5.02
N ALA A 106 6.10 0.46 4.88
CA ALA A 106 5.07 0.89 3.94
C ALA A 106 3.68 0.94 4.57
N ILE A 107 2.83 1.84 4.06
CA ILE A 107 1.41 1.96 4.40
C ILE A 107 0.60 1.85 3.10
N GLY A 108 -0.36 0.94 3.08
CA GLY A 108 -1.23 0.68 1.94
C GLY A 108 -1.61 -0.80 1.80
N PRO A 109 -2.30 -1.17 0.71
CA PRO A 109 -2.82 -2.52 0.46
C PRO A 109 -1.72 -3.50 0.01
N CYS A 110 -0.80 -3.83 0.91
CA CYS A 110 0.28 -4.77 0.66
C CYS A 110 0.52 -5.71 1.84
N SER A 111 1.38 -6.71 1.69
CA SER A 111 1.80 -7.59 2.77
C SER A 111 3.31 -7.77 2.76
N PRO A 112 4.02 -7.68 3.90
CA PRO A 112 5.47 -7.76 3.92
C PRO A 112 5.96 -9.14 3.47
N MET A 113 7.05 -9.17 2.70
CA MET A 113 7.74 -10.38 2.27
C MET A 113 9.12 -10.47 2.93
N PRO A 114 9.80 -11.63 2.94
CA PRO A 114 11.17 -11.74 3.43
C PRO A 114 12.09 -10.73 2.73
N LYS A 115 12.87 -9.96 3.52
CA LYS A 115 13.76 -8.92 2.99
C LYS A 115 14.77 -9.49 1.98
N THR A 116 15.09 -8.71 0.95
CA THR A 116 16.04 -9.08 -0.11
C THR A 116 17.33 -8.28 -0.05
N ALA A 117 17.36 -7.16 0.66
CA ALA A 117 18.50 -6.25 0.75
C ALA A 117 18.76 -5.75 2.18
N HIS A 118 19.89 -5.06 2.35
CA HIS A 118 20.37 -4.53 3.64
C HIS A 118 19.83 -3.12 3.95
N ASN A 119 18.97 -2.56 3.11
CA ASN A 119 18.43 -1.21 3.23
C ASN A 119 17.13 -1.13 4.05
N VAL A 120 17.04 -1.90 5.13
CA VAL A 120 15.85 -1.97 5.98
C VAL A 120 16.19 -1.34 7.33
N SER A 121 15.39 -0.37 7.76
CA SER A 121 15.60 0.27 9.06
C SER A 121 15.26 -0.67 10.22
N GLU A 122 15.90 -0.43 11.36
CA GLU A 122 15.49 -0.99 12.65
C GLU A 122 14.14 -0.40 13.11
N ALA A 123 13.88 0.88 12.83
CA ALA A 123 12.60 1.50 13.09
C ALA A 123 11.54 0.94 12.15
N ARG A 124 10.43 0.46 12.71
CA ARG A 124 9.34 -0.15 11.93
C ARG A 124 8.10 0.73 11.97
N VAL A 125 7.68 1.18 10.80
CA VAL A 125 6.41 1.92 10.64
C VAL A 125 5.51 1.19 9.67
N GLY A 126 4.25 0.98 10.07
CA GLY A 126 3.29 0.23 9.27
C GLY A 126 3.77 -1.20 9.00
N LYS A 127 3.75 -1.60 7.72
CA LYS A 127 4.20 -2.90 7.25
C LYS A 127 5.73 -2.90 7.07
N GLY A 128 6.47 -2.61 8.15
CA GLY A 128 7.93 -2.43 8.13
C GLY A 128 8.75 -3.71 8.30
N GLY A 129 10.08 -3.56 8.37
CA GLY A 129 11.03 -4.67 8.55
C GLY A 129 11.32 -5.49 7.30
N THR A 130 11.02 -4.93 6.13
CA THR A 130 11.34 -5.47 4.82
C THR A 130 11.52 -4.33 3.83
N ASN A 131 12.14 -4.62 2.70
CA ASN A 131 12.23 -3.76 1.53
C ASN A 131 11.37 -4.29 0.36
N VAL A 132 10.59 -5.36 0.60
CA VAL A 132 9.75 -6.00 -0.42
C VAL A 132 8.36 -6.32 0.13
N TRP A 133 7.34 -5.98 -0.64
CA TRP A 133 5.94 -6.23 -0.31
C TRP A 133 5.22 -6.95 -1.45
N ARG A 134 4.28 -7.81 -1.06
CA ARG A 134 3.32 -8.44 -1.96
C ARG A 134 2.07 -7.59 -2.10
N LEU A 135 1.51 -7.52 -3.30
CA LEU A 135 0.18 -6.98 -3.57
C LEU A 135 -0.58 -8.07 -4.35
N CYS A 136 -1.76 -8.49 -3.87
CA CYS A 136 -2.44 -9.63 -4.49
C CYS A 136 -3.09 -9.24 -5.82
N GLY A 137 -3.76 -8.08 -5.87
CA GLY A 137 -4.37 -7.56 -7.08
C GLY A 137 -4.29 -6.04 -7.17
N PRO A 138 -3.10 -5.47 -7.48
CA PRO A 138 -3.01 -4.03 -7.68
C PRO A 138 -3.69 -3.61 -8.98
N ASP A 139 -4.29 -2.44 -8.98
CA ASP A 139 -4.83 -1.78 -10.17
C ASP A 139 -4.03 -0.50 -10.50
N SER A 140 -4.52 0.29 -11.46
CA SER A 140 -3.89 1.56 -11.84
C SER A 140 -3.97 2.66 -10.76
N GLU A 141 -4.88 2.54 -9.79
CA GLU A 141 -5.10 3.53 -8.73
C GLU A 141 -4.44 3.12 -7.40
N THR A 142 -3.89 1.90 -7.33
CA THR A 142 -3.25 1.36 -6.15
C THR A 142 -2.02 2.18 -5.78
N ALA A 143 -2.07 2.84 -4.62
CA ALA A 143 -1.01 3.69 -4.10
C ALA A 143 -0.42 3.15 -2.79
N LEU A 144 0.90 2.98 -2.76
CA LEU A 144 1.66 2.66 -1.54
C LEU A 144 2.43 3.89 -1.05
N THR A 145 2.39 4.13 0.25
CA THR A 145 3.25 5.12 0.91
C THR A 145 4.46 4.39 1.48
N ILE A 146 5.64 4.65 0.95
CA ILE A 146 6.91 4.09 1.43
C ILE A 146 7.60 5.15 2.29
N LEU A 147 7.95 4.78 3.52
CA LEU A 147 8.59 5.67 4.49
C LEU A 147 10.09 5.38 4.51
N LEU A 148 10.86 6.38 4.13
CA LEU A 148 12.32 6.34 4.14
C LEU A 148 12.83 6.97 5.43
N GLU A 149 13.90 6.42 5.95
CA GLU A 149 14.63 6.98 7.09
C GLU A 149 15.98 7.54 6.60
N PRO A 150 16.25 8.82 6.87
CA PRO A 150 17.54 9.42 6.57
C PRO A 150 18.66 8.79 7.42
N PRO A 151 19.93 8.91 7.00
CA PRO A 151 21.05 8.40 7.79
C PRO A 151 21.13 9.12 9.15
N VAL A 152 21.49 8.37 10.20
CA VAL A 152 21.78 8.94 11.52
C VAL A 152 23.02 9.83 11.40
N ALA A 153 23.02 11.01 12.04
CA ALA A 153 24.08 12.03 11.90
C ALA A 153 25.51 11.50 12.14
N GLN A 154 25.69 10.46 12.96
CA GLN A 154 26.99 9.83 13.24
C GLN A 154 27.52 8.93 12.10
N GLN A 155 26.64 8.51 11.19
CA GLN A 155 26.96 7.67 10.02
C GLN A 155 26.83 8.44 8.70
N ALA A 156 26.52 9.74 8.76
CA ALA A 156 26.36 10.57 7.58
C ALA A 156 27.72 10.80 6.89
N VAL A 157 27.86 10.28 5.67
CA VAL A 157 29.01 10.58 4.80
C VAL A 157 28.99 12.08 4.46
N PRO A 158 30.14 12.80 4.52
CA PRO A 158 30.18 14.20 4.14
C PRO A 158 29.61 14.41 2.73
N ILE A 159 28.69 15.35 2.59
CA ILE A 159 28.07 15.65 1.30
C ILE A 159 29.11 16.35 0.43
N THR A 160 29.58 15.66 -0.59
CA THR A 160 30.48 16.20 -1.63
C THR A 160 29.72 16.37 -2.94
N GLN A 161 30.24 17.19 -3.87
CA GLN A 161 29.64 17.31 -5.21
C GLN A 161 29.50 15.95 -5.93
N ALA A 162 30.42 15.02 -5.67
CA ALA A 162 30.39 13.68 -6.24
C ALA A 162 29.31 12.77 -5.62
N ASN A 163 28.88 13.05 -4.38
CA ASN A 163 27.93 12.22 -3.63
C ASN A 163 26.72 13.01 -3.14
N GLN A 164 26.28 14.03 -3.88
CA GLN A 164 25.09 14.84 -3.55
C GLN A 164 23.77 14.21 -4.00
N ALA A 165 23.82 13.18 -4.86
CA ALA A 165 22.63 12.50 -5.37
C ALA A 165 22.39 11.20 -4.60
N ARG A 166 21.13 10.97 -4.22
CA ARG A 166 20.67 9.68 -3.73
C ARG A 166 19.60 9.15 -4.65
N HIS A 167 19.52 7.84 -4.76
CA HIS A 167 18.59 7.17 -5.63
C HIS A 167 17.66 6.26 -4.84
N VAL A 168 16.41 6.21 -5.30
CA VAL A 168 15.42 5.23 -4.84
C VAL A 168 14.85 4.58 -6.08
N GLN A 169 14.91 3.25 -6.14
CA GLN A 169 14.37 2.48 -7.25
C GLN A 169 13.24 1.57 -6.76
N LEU A 170 12.09 1.72 -7.39
CA LEU A 170 10.91 0.89 -7.20
C LEU A 170 10.87 -0.14 -8.32
N ARG A 171 10.81 -1.42 -7.96
CA ARG A 171 10.69 -2.55 -8.88
C ARG A 171 9.38 -3.27 -8.59
N CYS A 172 8.37 -3.02 -9.42
CA CYS A 172 7.07 -3.66 -9.33
C CYS A 172 6.96 -4.78 -10.37
N ALA A 173 7.06 -6.03 -9.94
CA ALA A 173 6.84 -7.19 -10.79
C ALA A 173 5.42 -7.72 -10.59
N TYR A 174 4.66 -7.94 -11.67
CA TYR A 174 3.28 -8.44 -11.62
C TYR A 174 2.92 -9.26 -12.85
N VAL A 175 1.80 -9.98 -12.79
CA VAL A 175 1.21 -10.69 -13.92
C VAL A 175 0.06 -9.84 -14.47
N SER A 176 0.12 -9.47 -15.75
CA SER A 176 -0.95 -8.76 -16.43
C SER A 176 -2.19 -9.64 -16.62
N THR A 177 -3.33 -9.05 -16.96
CA THR A 177 -4.55 -9.78 -17.35
C THR A 177 -4.38 -10.70 -18.55
N THR A 178 -3.36 -10.47 -19.39
CA THR A 178 -3.00 -11.34 -20.52
C THR A 178 -2.09 -12.50 -20.13
N GLY A 179 -1.74 -12.63 -18.84
CA GLY A 179 -0.85 -13.66 -18.31
C GLY A 179 0.64 -13.35 -18.47
N GLN A 180 1.00 -12.18 -19.02
CA GLN A 180 2.39 -11.78 -19.18
C GLN A 180 2.99 -11.34 -17.85
N ARG A 181 4.24 -11.71 -17.60
CA ARG A 181 5.01 -11.17 -16.48
C ARG A 181 5.59 -9.82 -16.88
N VAL A 182 5.24 -8.79 -16.13
CA VAL A 182 5.67 -7.41 -16.37
C VAL A 182 6.54 -6.97 -15.20
N LEU A 183 7.64 -6.28 -15.49
CA LEU A 183 8.45 -5.57 -14.52
C LEU A 183 8.38 -4.07 -14.82
N ARG A 184 7.72 -3.33 -13.95
CA ARG A 184 7.71 -1.86 -13.97
C ARG A 184 8.80 -1.34 -13.05
N VAL A 185 9.70 -0.52 -13.59
CA VAL A 185 10.78 0.09 -12.83
C VAL A 185 10.61 1.60 -12.82
N THR A 186 10.72 2.21 -11.64
CA THR A 186 10.72 3.65 -11.46
C THR A 186 11.94 4.03 -10.63
N THR A 187 12.80 4.89 -11.15
CA THR A 187 13.98 5.37 -10.43
C THR A 187 13.85 6.86 -10.18
N LEU A 188 13.94 7.24 -8.91
CA LEU A 188 13.90 8.61 -8.45
C LEU A 188 15.31 9.04 -8.02
N ARG A 189 15.63 10.31 -8.24
CA ARG A 189 16.88 10.95 -7.80
C ARG A 189 16.53 12.08 -6.85
N TYR A 190 17.08 12.03 -5.64
CA TYR A 190 16.98 13.07 -4.63
C TYR A 190 18.31 13.79 -4.50
N GLN A 191 18.26 15.12 -4.41
CA GLN A 191 19.41 15.92 -4.03
C GLN A 191 19.48 15.96 -2.50
N VAL A 192 20.63 15.62 -1.93
CA VAL A 192 20.89 15.77 -0.49
C VAL A 192 21.62 17.08 -0.27
N VAL A 193 21.16 17.85 0.71
CA VAL A 193 21.75 19.12 1.13
C VAL A 193 22.05 19.09 2.62
N ASP A 194 22.99 19.93 3.04
CA ASP A 194 23.23 20.16 4.46
C ASP A 194 21.98 20.74 5.12
N ALA A 195 21.68 20.30 6.35
CA ALA A 195 20.52 20.76 7.11
C ALA A 195 20.54 22.29 7.38
N ALA A 196 21.72 22.92 7.38
CA ALA A 196 21.86 24.37 7.47
C ALA A 196 21.28 25.11 6.26
N ASN A 197 21.04 24.44 5.14
CA ASN A 197 20.41 25.03 3.95
C ASN A 197 18.88 24.93 4.00
N GLU A 198 18.28 25.60 4.98
CA GLU A 198 16.83 25.56 5.23
C GLU A 198 16.00 26.03 4.04
N GLN A 199 16.48 27.01 3.27
CA GLN A 199 15.77 27.52 2.11
C GLN A 199 15.57 26.45 1.03
N TYR A 200 16.60 25.63 0.79
CA TYR A 200 16.50 24.52 -0.16
C TYR A 200 15.53 23.44 0.33
N LEU A 201 15.60 23.11 1.63
CA LEU A 201 14.70 22.13 2.25
C LEU A 201 13.24 22.59 2.22
N ALA A 202 12.98 23.85 2.55
CA ALA A 202 11.65 24.44 2.50
C ALA A 202 11.09 24.45 1.07
N GLY A 203 11.92 24.75 0.06
CA GLY A 203 11.53 24.71 -1.34
C GLY A 203 11.21 23.30 -1.86
N GLY A 204 11.73 22.25 -1.24
CA GLY A 204 11.44 20.85 -1.57
C GLY A 204 10.24 20.24 -0.84
N PHE A 205 9.57 21.00 0.03
CA PHE A 205 8.46 20.49 0.84
C PHE A 205 7.16 20.42 0.04
N ASP A 206 6.61 19.21 -0.08
CA ASP A 206 5.29 18.96 -0.64
C ASP A 206 4.26 18.85 0.48
N GLN A 207 3.49 19.93 0.69
CA GLN A 207 2.50 20.01 1.75
C GLN A 207 1.31 19.07 1.56
N GLU A 208 0.92 18.75 0.33
CA GLU A 208 -0.22 17.86 0.04
C GLU A 208 0.17 16.41 0.33
N CYS A 209 1.35 16.00 -0.15
CA CYS A 209 1.93 14.70 0.16
C CYS A 209 2.13 14.54 1.67
N ALA A 210 2.70 15.56 2.35
CA ALA A 210 2.89 15.54 3.79
C ALA A 210 1.57 15.38 4.56
N ALA A 211 0.52 16.12 4.17
CA ALA A 211 -0.79 16.02 4.80
C ALA A 211 -1.39 14.60 4.64
N VAL A 212 -1.32 14.02 3.45
CA VAL A 212 -1.81 12.64 3.19
C VAL A 212 -1.01 11.61 3.98
N VAL A 213 0.32 11.73 4.03
CA VAL A 213 1.18 10.81 4.78
C VAL A 213 0.92 10.90 6.28
N LEU A 214 0.75 12.11 6.83
CA LEU A 214 0.40 12.31 8.23
C LEU A 214 -0.98 11.73 8.57
N ALA A 215 -1.97 11.91 7.69
CA ALA A 215 -3.29 11.31 7.86
C ALA A 215 -3.21 9.78 7.87
N LYS A 216 -2.45 9.17 6.94
CA LYS A 216 -2.21 7.72 6.92
C LYS A 216 -1.52 7.22 8.19
N LEU A 217 -0.56 7.97 8.73
CA LEU A 217 0.10 7.64 10.00
C LEU A 217 -0.85 7.76 11.19
N ALA A 218 -1.72 8.77 11.21
CA ALA A 218 -2.73 8.94 12.26
C ALA A 218 -3.73 7.78 12.27
N VAL A 219 -4.25 7.39 11.10
CA VAL A 219 -5.15 6.22 10.96
C VAL A 219 -4.44 4.94 11.41
N LEU A 220 -3.20 4.73 10.98
CA LEU A 220 -2.40 3.57 11.41
C LEU A 220 -2.24 3.51 12.93
N ARG A 221 -1.96 4.64 13.58
CA ARG A 221 -1.84 4.72 15.05
C ARG A 221 -3.18 4.48 15.74
N ALA A 222 -4.26 5.03 15.20
CA ALA A 222 -5.60 4.79 15.71
C ALA A 222 -5.91 3.29 15.67
N ASP A 223 -5.65 2.62 14.54
CA ASP A 223 -5.86 1.18 14.37
C ASP A 223 -5.05 0.32 15.36
N GLN A 224 -3.82 0.72 15.67
CA GLN A 224 -2.98 0.04 16.67
C GLN A 224 -3.42 0.32 18.11
N GLY A 225 -4.03 1.49 18.36
CA GLY A 225 -4.55 1.92 19.66
C GLY A 225 -5.98 1.46 19.93
N VAL A 226 -6.71 0.95 18.93
CA VAL A 226 -8.07 0.44 19.11
C VAL A 226 -8.06 -0.83 19.95
N ASN A 227 -8.35 -0.68 21.24
CA ASN A 227 -8.81 -1.79 22.05
C ASN A 227 -10.25 -2.09 21.61
N VAL A 228 -10.51 -3.28 21.07
CA VAL A 228 -11.85 -3.71 20.59
C VAL A 228 -12.96 -3.50 21.64
N LYS A 229 -12.59 -3.38 22.93
CA LYS A 229 -13.51 -3.04 24.02
C LYS A 229 -14.05 -1.60 24.01
N GLU A 230 -13.34 -0.65 23.38
CA GLU A 230 -13.65 0.79 23.45
C GLU A 230 -14.48 1.30 22.27
N VAL A 231 -14.57 0.54 21.16
CA VAL A 231 -15.29 0.96 19.93
C VAL A 231 -16.80 0.71 20.01
N CYS A 232 -17.24 -0.16 20.93
CA CYS A 232 -18.65 -0.41 21.15
C CYS A 232 -19.10 0.22 22.48
N VAL A 233 -19.35 1.54 22.48
CA VAL A 233 -20.16 2.22 23.51
C VAL A 233 -21.49 2.60 22.90
#